data_AF-A0A8H3TYJ1-F1
#
_entry.id   AF-A0A8H3TYJ1-F1
#
_cell.length_a   1.000
_cell.length_b   1.000
_cell.length_c   1.000
_cell.angle_alpha   90.00
_cell.angle_beta   90.00
_cell.angle_gamma   90.00
#
_symmetry.space_group_name_H-M   'P 1'
#
loop_
_entity.id
_entity.type
_entity.pdbx_description
1 polymer ?
#
loop_
_entity_poly.entity_id
_entity_poly.type
_entity_poly.pdbx_seq_one_letter_code
_entity_poly.pdbx_strand_id
1 'polypeptide(L)'
;MKGRLFVGTFRHPYAYTVIFDSEDKDNALSVQYIWKTPGGHSWMHIHQTQDPHIDMLYCTGWTDPPSLTAYQITGDSFSDDFRSGEHISPIKVNEAHPKYLSGYVTANEHALYSVSGPQGDVFAIDPKDGYFITDGHREEGKAAPIQSFSFVSDEERAALDRGENIGGIMDFGGLRHGGHSADLSPDGNRLYVADIGRNAIWTYNLENVTDAPRRVQLGSKTISKRPNDGPRHVWPCQAGGGKNRVVYVVQEHSSYVDIYEHTNNADGSMSTDLAWRQCVNILPPDADCSLYWADEVRTSPAGDVLFASTRGLKPSEKGYLIAIRVDPTTGYLSGTPAQVSRETDYDEHLPLHRWQTPTSGGWANAISVCPTTGPKGEIYLCLTDSEQGWVWALQWTRESSFNIIGSVNLNEVTNESYPLEQRKGPKEDIGASVAVWYNTWDH
;
A
#
# COMPACT_ATOMS: atom_id res chain seq x y z
N MET A 1 3.36 9.63 -22.13
CA MET A 1 3.69 9.60 -20.69
C MET A 1 4.66 8.47 -20.43
N LYS A 2 5.72 8.74 -19.66
CA LYS A 2 6.70 7.74 -19.23
C LYS A 2 6.78 7.71 -17.71
N GLY A 3 7.20 6.56 -17.18
CA GLY A 3 7.45 6.42 -15.76
C GLY A 3 8.26 5.19 -15.44
N ARG A 4 8.60 5.02 -14.16
CA ARG A 4 9.18 3.79 -13.65
C ARG A 4 8.33 3.22 -12.53
N LEU A 5 8.50 1.93 -12.33
CA LEU A 5 7.85 1.18 -11.27
C LEU A 5 8.91 0.39 -10.53
N PHE A 6 8.86 0.41 -9.21
CA PHE A 6 9.56 -0.56 -8.38
C PHE A 6 8.58 -1.65 -7.99
N VAL A 7 8.94 -2.90 -8.30
CA VAL A 7 8.07 -4.06 -8.10
C VAL A 7 8.69 -5.01 -7.10
N GLY A 8 7.94 -5.30 -6.03
CA GLY A 8 8.29 -6.27 -4.99
C GLY A 8 7.80 -7.68 -5.31
N THR A 9 8.29 -8.64 -4.52
CA THR A 9 7.88 -10.05 -4.57
C THR A 9 7.67 -10.57 -3.15
N PHE A 10 6.84 -11.60 -2.95
CA PHE A 10 6.57 -12.10 -1.58
C PHE A 10 7.71 -12.94 -1.00
N ARG A 11 8.28 -13.84 -1.80
CA ARG A 11 9.21 -14.88 -1.30
C ARG A 11 10.49 -15.01 -2.11
N HIS A 12 10.73 -14.08 -3.02
CA HIS A 12 11.88 -14.12 -3.91
C HIS A 12 12.88 -13.00 -3.52
N PRO A 13 14.19 -13.28 -3.47
CA PRO A 13 15.19 -12.30 -3.02
C PRO A 13 15.59 -11.32 -4.14
N TYR A 14 14.60 -10.89 -4.93
CA TYR A 14 14.77 -9.96 -6.02
C TYR A 14 13.57 -9.02 -6.13
N ALA A 15 13.85 -7.81 -6.58
CA ALA A 15 12.85 -6.81 -6.98
C ALA A 15 13.29 -6.16 -8.30
N TYR A 16 12.37 -5.42 -8.93
CA TYR A 16 12.48 -5.04 -10.34
C TYR A 16 12.24 -3.54 -10.52
N THR A 17 13.07 -2.86 -11.32
CA THR A 17 12.67 -1.62 -12.02
C THR A 17 12.00 -2.03 -13.32
N VAL A 18 10.76 -1.59 -13.50
CA VAL A 18 10.01 -1.71 -14.74
C VAL A 18 9.82 -0.31 -15.33
N ILE A 19 10.10 -0.15 -16.62
CA ILE A 19 9.79 1.07 -17.38
C ILE A 19 8.34 0.99 -17.84
N PHE A 20 7.64 2.11 -17.69
CA PHE A 20 6.35 2.36 -18.30
C PHE A 20 6.51 3.39 -19.43
N ASP A 21 5.99 3.05 -20.62
CA ASP A 21 5.90 3.97 -21.76
C ASP A 21 4.51 3.87 -22.39
N SER A 22 3.66 4.87 -22.15
CA SER A 22 2.28 4.85 -22.66
C SER A 22 2.19 4.96 -24.18
N GLU A 23 3.27 5.34 -24.87
CA GLU A 23 3.30 5.50 -26.33
C GLU A 23 3.79 4.24 -27.05
N ASP A 24 4.54 3.37 -26.35
CA ASP A 24 4.95 2.07 -26.86
C ASP A 24 3.79 1.07 -26.74
N LYS A 25 2.99 0.98 -27.81
CA LYS A 25 1.81 0.10 -27.85
C LYS A 25 2.14 -1.38 -27.80
N ASP A 26 3.37 -1.75 -28.15
CA ASP A 26 3.79 -3.15 -28.20
C ASP A 26 4.47 -3.56 -26.88
N ASN A 27 5.12 -2.62 -26.17
CA ASN A 27 5.87 -2.89 -24.94
C ASN A 27 5.70 -1.79 -23.88
N ALA A 28 4.47 -1.38 -23.57
CA ALA A 28 4.23 -0.33 -22.59
C ALA A 28 4.77 -0.64 -21.18
N LEU A 29 5.08 -1.91 -20.88
CA LEU A 29 5.88 -2.31 -19.72
C LEU A 29 7.09 -3.16 -20.16
N SER A 30 8.26 -2.84 -19.62
CA SER A 30 9.47 -3.66 -19.79
C SER A 30 10.36 -3.63 -18.55
N VAL A 31 10.97 -4.75 -18.19
CA VAL A 31 11.94 -4.78 -17.09
C VAL A 31 13.24 -4.11 -17.54
N GLN A 32 13.64 -3.07 -16.82
CA GLN A 32 14.93 -2.39 -17.03
C GLN A 32 16.03 -3.07 -16.23
N TYR A 33 15.77 -3.35 -14.96
CA TYR A 33 16.79 -3.80 -14.02
C TYR A 33 16.20 -4.71 -12.95
N ILE A 34 16.96 -5.73 -12.56
CA ILE A 34 16.63 -6.66 -11.48
C ILE A 34 17.71 -6.47 -10.41
N TRP A 35 17.32 -6.15 -9.19
CA TRP A 35 18.25 -6.09 -8.07
C TRP A 35 17.98 -7.19 -7.06
N LYS A 36 19.07 -7.62 -6.43
CA LYS A 36 19.04 -8.53 -5.30
C LYS A 36 18.58 -7.79 -4.05
N THR A 37 17.70 -8.43 -3.29
CA THR A 37 17.18 -7.94 -2.02
C THR A 37 17.56 -8.90 -0.88
N PRO A 38 17.52 -8.48 0.39
CA PRO A 38 17.71 -9.38 1.52
C PRO A 38 16.65 -10.50 1.61
N GLY A 39 15.44 -10.23 1.11
CA GLY A 39 14.31 -11.14 1.08
C GLY A 39 13.16 -10.55 0.25
N GLY A 40 11.98 -11.16 0.34
CA GLY A 40 10.78 -10.64 -0.33
C GLY A 40 10.35 -9.28 0.24
N HIS A 41 9.76 -8.45 -0.61
CA HIS A 41 9.17 -7.17 -0.27
C HIS A 41 7.67 -7.21 -0.53
N SER A 42 6.86 -7.36 0.52
CA SER A 42 5.39 -7.35 0.42
C SER A 42 4.81 -5.96 0.25
N TRP A 43 5.57 -4.93 0.66
CA TRP A 43 5.17 -3.54 0.61
C TRP A 43 6.36 -2.63 0.34
N MET A 44 6.10 -1.50 -0.31
CA MET A 44 7.09 -0.50 -0.68
C MET A 44 6.51 0.90 -0.47
N HIS A 45 7.35 1.84 -0.04
CA HIS A 45 7.01 3.24 0.12
C HIS A 45 8.14 4.13 -0.38
N ILE A 46 7.82 5.08 -1.27
CA ILE A 46 8.77 6.09 -1.75
C ILE A 46 8.65 7.33 -0.87
N HIS A 47 9.79 7.84 -0.43
CA HIS A 47 9.89 9.03 0.40
C HIS A 47 10.87 10.03 -0.23
N GLN A 48 10.44 11.27 -0.36
CA GLN A 48 11.29 12.38 -0.78
C GLN A 48 11.91 13.02 0.46
N THR A 49 13.24 13.06 0.50
CA THR A 49 13.97 13.66 1.62
C THR A 49 14.05 15.19 1.47
N GLN A 50 14.57 15.89 2.48
CA GLN A 50 14.87 17.32 2.38
C GLN A 50 15.98 17.61 1.37
N ASP A 51 16.90 16.68 1.14
CA ASP A 51 17.85 16.78 0.04
C ASP A 51 17.11 16.44 -1.27
N PRO A 52 16.91 17.41 -2.17
CA PRO A 52 16.14 17.18 -3.39
C PRO A 52 16.84 16.20 -4.34
N HIS A 53 18.09 15.82 -4.07
CA HIS A 53 18.87 14.85 -4.83
C HIS A 53 18.82 13.43 -4.25
N ILE A 54 18.06 13.21 -3.17
CA ILE A 54 17.93 11.91 -2.50
C ILE A 54 16.45 11.57 -2.35
N ASP A 55 16.04 10.53 -3.09
CA ASP A 55 14.78 9.83 -2.84
C ASP A 55 15.08 8.47 -2.20
N MET A 56 14.24 8.07 -1.26
CA MET A 56 14.34 6.80 -0.55
C MET A 56 13.20 5.88 -0.91
N LEU A 57 13.52 4.59 -1.04
CA LEU A 57 12.56 3.50 -1.14
C LEU A 57 12.68 2.66 0.13
N TYR A 58 11.64 2.70 0.97
CA TYR A 58 11.53 1.82 2.13
C TYR A 58 10.71 0.59 1.77
N CYS A 59 11.18 -0.59 2.18
CA CYS A 59 10.52 -1.85 1.89
C CYS A 59 10.38 -2.70 3.14
N THR A 60 9.27 -3.44 3.25
CA THR A 60 9.18 -4.54 4.22
C THR A 60 10.14 -5.65 3.79
N GLY A 61 10.86 -6.27 4.72
CA GLY A 61 11.76 -7.39 4.47
C GLY A 61 11.21 -8.67 5.07
N TRP A 62 10.79 -9.60 4.22
CA TRP A 62 10.36 -10.94 4.65
C TRP A 62 11.57 -11.87 4.80
N THR A 63 12.35 -11.57 5.83
CA THR A 63 13.61 -12.20 6.23
C THR A 63 13.46 -12.88 7.59
N ASP A 64 14.43 -13.73 7.94
CA ASP A 64 14.55 -14.30 9.28
C ASP A 64 15.96 -13.95 9.83
N PRO A 65 16.08 -13.02 10.79
CA PRO A 65 15.00 -12.28 11.46
C PRO A 65 14.31 -11.26 10.54
N PRO A 66 13.06 -10.83 10.83
CA PRO A 66 12.35 -9.82 10.05
C PRO A 66 13.15 -8.52 9.89
N SER A 67 12.97 -7.83 8.77
CA SER A 67 13.63 -6.56 8.53
C SER A 67 12.78 -5.53 7.81
N LEU A 68 13.23 -4.27 7.84
CA LEU A 68 12.81 -3.18 6.96
C LEU A 68 14.06 -2.69 6.26
N THR A 69 14.01 -2.57 4.93
CA THR A 69 15.18 -2.14 4.15
C THR A 69 14.97 -0.73 3.61
N ALA A 70 15.99 0.11 3.74
CA ALA A 70 16.06 1.42 3.11
C ALA A 70 16.99 1.35 1.90
N TYR A 71 16.48 1.77 0.74
CA TYR A 71 17.26 1.91 -0.47
C TYR A 71 17.30 3.38 -0.89
N GLN A 72 18.50 3.87 -1.22
CA GLN A 72 18.63 5.15 -1.91
C GLN A 72 18.39 4.94 -3.40
N ILE A 73 17.49 5.72 -3.98
CA ILE A 73 17.23 5.67 -5.41
C ILE A 73 18.30 6.51 -6.11
N THR A 74 19.07 5.87 -6.97
CA THR A 74 20.17 6.50 -7.71
C THR A 74 19.91 6.42 -9.22
N GLY A 75 20.36 7.44 -9.96
CA GLY A 75 20.30 7.49 -11.42
C GLY A 75 21.68 7.75 -12.04
N ASP A 76 21.89 7.28 -13.27
CA ASP A 76 23.17 7.42 -13.99
C ASP A 76 23.47 8.84 -14.51
N SER A 77 22.53 9.79 -14.40
CA SER A 77 22.76 11.15 -14.90
C SER A 77 23.61 11.97 -13.93
N PHE A 78 24.77 12.42 -14.42
CA PHE A 78 25.61 13.47 -13.81
C PHE A 78 24.97 14.88 -13.90
N SER A 79 23.69 14.98 -14.24
CA SER A 79 22.94 16.24 -14.29
C SER A 79 22.31 16.54 -12.92
N ASP A 80 22.04 17.81 -12.64
CA ASP A 80 21.37 18.25 -11.40
C ASP A 80 19.98 17.58 -11.17
N ASP A 81 19.39 16.96 -12.19
CA ASP A 81 18.17 16.14 -12.11
C ASP A 81 18.48 14.63 -12.29
N PHE A 82 18.89 13.96 -11.21
CA PHE A 82 19.15 12.51 -11.17
C PHE A 82 17.92 11.67 -11.49
N ARG A 83 16.72 12.23 -11.33
CA ARG A 83 15.45 11.54 -11.58
C ARG A 83 15.28 11.28 -13.08
N SER A 84 15.84 12.12 -13.94
CA SER A 84 15.81 11.95 -15.40
C SER A 84 16.76 10.88 -15.96
N GLY A 85 17.63 10.29 -15.14
CA GLY A 85 18.65 9.34 -15.59
C GLY A 85 18.08 8.17 -16.39
N GLU A 86 18.79 7.70 -17.41
CA GLU A 86 18.32 6.60 -18.27
C GLU A 86 18.18 5.30 -17.46
N HIS A 87 19.13 5.00 -16.57
CA HIS A 87 19.09 3.89 -15.65
C HIS A 87 18.87 4.37 -14.22
N ILE A 88 17.87 3.79 -13.54
CA ILE A 88 17.56 4.08 -12.14
C ILE A 88 17.58 2.77 -11.35
N SER A 89 18.38 2.76 -10.29
CA SER A 89 18.51 1.61 -9.39
C SER A 89 18.45 2.03 -7.91
N PRO A 90 17.61 1.38 -7.10
CA PRO A 90 17.70 1.44 -5.66
C PRO A 90 18.95 0.68 -5.17
N ILE A 91 19.75 1.35 -4.34
CA ILE A 91 20.93 0.76 -3.68
C ILE A 91 20.61 0.64 -2.20
N LYS A 92 20.75 -0.55 -1.62
CA LYS A 92 20.52 -0.76 -0.19
C LYS A 92 21.52 0.10 0.60
N VAL A 93 21.00 0.96 1.47
CA VAL A 93 21.82 1.85 2.29
C VAL A 93 21.67 1.60 3.78
N ASN A 94 20.52 1.08 4.22
CA ASN A 94 20.31 0.75 5.62
C ASN A 94 19.26 -0.36 5.83
N GLU A 95 19.19 -0.89 7.05
CA GLU A 95 18.23 -1.90 7.48
C GLU A 95 17.87 -1.71 8.97
N ALA A 96 16.60 -1.96 9.29
CA ALA A 96 16.07 -2.00 10.65
C ALA A 96 15.41 -3.35 10.92
N HIS A 97 15.31 -3.77 12.17
CA HIS A 97 14.81 -5.09 12.54
C HIS A 97 13.60 -5.00 13.49
N PRO A 98 12.36 -4.95 12.96
CA PRO A 98 11.17 -5.05 13.79
C PRO A 98 11.07 -6.44 14.41
N LYS A 99 10.31 -6.54 15.51
CA LYS A 99 10.13 -7.81 16.22
C LYS A 99 9.35 -8.84 15.40
N TYR A 100 8.38 -8.38 14.62
CA TYR A 100 7.48 -9.23 13.84
C TYR A 100 7.56 -8.89 12.36
N LEU A 101 7.12 -9.83 11.53
CA LEU A 101 7.06 -9.67 10.08
C LEU A 101 6.15 -8.48 9.72
N SER A 102 6.75 -7.44 9.14
CA SER A 102 6.00 -6.26 8.72
C SER A 102 5.23 -6.53 7.42
N GLY A 103 3.97 -6.11 7.40
CA GLY A 103 3.12 -6.16 6.22
C GLY A 103 3.12 -4.86 5.44
N TYR A 104 3.47 -3.74 6.09
CA TYR A 104 3.29 -2.41 5.54
C TYR A 104 4.27 -1.40 6.14
N VAL A 105 4.68 -0.43 5.32
CA VAL A 105 5.44 0.74 5.75
C VAL A 105 4.93 2.02 5.12
N THR A 106 5.01 3.12 5.86
CA THR A 106 4.77 4.49 5.37
C THR A 106 5.69 5.45 6.11
N ALA A 107 6.05 6.59 5.51
CA ALA A 107 6.98 7.54 6.10
C ALA A 107 6.43 8.97 6.08
N ASN A 108 6.87 9.78 7.05
CA ASN A 108 6.89 11.23 6.94
C ASN A 108 8.35 11.72 6.96
N GLU A 109 8.56 13.03 7.09
CA GLU A 109 9.88 13.65 7.10
C GLU A 109 10.85 13.16 8.21
N HIS A 110 10.34 12.65 9.34
CA HIS A 110 11.17 12.32 10.50
C HIS A 110 11.06 10.87 10.98
N ALA A 111 10.06 10.13 10.48
CA ALA A 111 9.80 8.78 10.94
C ALA A 111 9.27 7.86 9.85
N LEU A 112 9.70 6.60 9.90
CA LEU A 112 9.09 5.47 9.23
C LEU A 112 8.17 4.73 10.21
N TYR A 113 6.93 4.50 9.80
CA TYR A 113 5.95 3.71 10.53
C TYR A 113 5.83 2.35 9.86
N SER A 114 5.93 1.30 10.66
CA SER A 114 5.81 -0.08 10.23
C SER A 114 4.67 -0.75 10.99
N VAL A 115 3.85 -1.52 10.30
CA VAL A 115 2.77 -2.30 10.92
C VAL A 115 2.96 -3.79 10.61
N SER A 116 2.81 -4.58 11.67
CA SER A 116 2.77 -6.03 11.68
C SER A 116 1.49 -6.50 12.38
N GLY A 117 1.18 -7.79 12.25
CA GLY A 117 -0.03 -8.37 12.84
C GLY A 117 -0.30 -7.92 14.29
N PRO A 118 0.61 -8.17 15.24
CA PRO A 118 0.35 -7.83 16.64
C PRO A 118 0.88 -6.45 17.08
N GLN A 119 1.68 -5.75 16.27
CA GLN A 119 2.45 -4.59 16.71
C GLN A 119 2.69 -3.56 15.60
N GLY A 120 2.66 -2.28 15.96
CA GLY A 120 3.22 -1.19 15.17
C GLY A 120 4.54 -0.69 15.76
N ASP A 121 5.42 -0.21 14.89
CA ASP A 121 6.77 0.27 15.20
C ASP A 121 7.02 1.63 14.54
N VAL A 122 7.70 2.51 15.25
CA VAL A 122 8.16 3.82 14.76
C VAL A 122 9.69 3.80 14.73
N PHE A 123 10.28 4.07 13.59
CA PHE A 123 11.72 4.23 13.41
C PHE A 123 12.01 5.68 13.07
N ALA A 124 13.00 6.28 13.74
CA ALA A 124 13.45 7.61 13.36
C ALA A 124 14.25 7.54 12.06
N ILE A 125 14.06 8.54 11.19
CA ILE A 125 14.87 8.73 9.98
C ILE A 125 15.43 10.15 9.96
N ASP A 126 16.62 10.31 9.37
CA ASP A 126 17.23 11.61 9.14
C ASP A 126 16.44 12.33 8.03
N PRO A 127 15.88 13.53 8.27
CA PRO A 127 15.14 14.27 7.24
C PRO A 127 15.97 14.60 6.01
N LYS A 128 17.29 14.74 6.17
CA LYS A 128 18.18 15.14 5.09
C LYS A 128 18.35 14.05 4.05
N ASP A 129 18.49 12.80 4.47
CA ASP A 129 18.90 11.71 3.59
C ASP A 129 18.12 10.40 3.80
N GLY A 130 17.17 10.38 4.75
CA GLY A 130 16.27 9.27 5.04
C GLY A 130 16.95 8.04 5.65
N TYR A 131 18.18 8.14 6.16
CA TYR A 131 18.78 7.01 6.86
C TYR A 131 18.09 6.77 8.21
N PHE A 132 17.95 5.52 8.62
CA PHE A 132 17.55 5.23 10.00
C PHE A 132 18.55 5.81 10.99
N ILE A 133 18.02 6.46 12.03
CA ILE A 133 18.80 7.07 13.11
C ILE A 133 18.36 6.56 14.48
N THR A 134 19.30 6.49 15.42
CA THR A 134 19.05 6.23 16.84
C THR A 134 19.85 7.23 17.65
N ASP A 135 19.21 7.90 18.61
CA ASP A 135 19.81 8.97 19.42
C ASP A 135 20.53 10.07 18.59
N GLY A 136 19.99 10.39 17.41
CA GLY A 136 20.52 11.43 16.50
C GLY A 136 21.72 10.99 15.65
N HIS A 137 22.10 9.71 15.68
CA HIS A 137 23.20 9.16 14.90
C HIS A 137 22.69 8.10 13.92
N ARG A 138 23.29 8.04 12.73
CA ARG A 138 23.03 6.95 11.78
C ARG A 138 23.46 5.63 12.40
N GLU A 139 22.59 4.63 12.35
CA GLU A 139 22.95 3.26 12.71
C GLU A 139 23.02 2.41 11.46
N GLU A 140 24.19 1.82 11.20
CA GLU A 140 24.34 0.84 10.12
C GLU A 140 23.85 -0.53 10.57
N GLY A 141 22.70 -0.95 10.03
CA GLY A 141 22.21 -2.34 10.11
C GLY A 141 21.72 -2.80 11.49
N LYS A 142 21.39 -1.88 12.40
CA LYS A 142 20.89 -2.22 13.75
C LYS A 142 19.79 -1.31 14.30
N ALA A 143 19.24 -0.42 13.46
CA ALA A 143 18.27 0.57 13.94
C ALA A 143 17.08 -0.11 14.65
N ALA A 144 16.91 0.23 15.92
CA ALA A 144 15.80 -0.22 16.74
C ALA A 144 14.63 0.78 16.64
N PRO A 145 13.38 0.33 16.84
CA PRO A 145 12.25 1.25 16.89
C PRO A 145 12.39 2.19 18.10
N ILE A 146 12.14 3.48 17.90
CA ILE A 146 12.08 4.49 18.97
C ILE A 146 10.79 4.38 19.79
N GLN A 147 9.80 3.68 19.25
CA GLN A 147 8.53 3.36 19.88
C GLN A 147 7.94 2.11 19.24
N SER A 148 7.41 1.20 20.08
CA SER A 148 6.56 0.08 19.66
C SER A 148 5.21 0.18 20.38
N PHE A 149 4.13 -0.21 19.72
CA PHE A 149 2.77 -0.19 20.28
C PHE A 149 1.99 -1.45 19.88
N SER A 150 1.19 -1.98 20.81
CA SER A 150 0.51 -3.26 20.67
C SER A 150 -0.91 -3.10 20.11
N PHE A 151 -1.32 -4.00 19.22
CA PHE A 151 -2.72 -4.18 18.79
C PHE A 151 -3.43 -5.33 19.52
N VAL A 152 -2.66 -6.11 20.29
CA VAL A 152 -3.15 -7.27 21.05
C VAL A 152 -3.23 -6.92 22.54
N SER A 153 -4.06 -7.65 23.28
CA SER A 153 -4.14 -7.50 24.74
C SER A 153 -2.82 -7.88 25.41
N ASP A 154 -2.63 -7.46 26.66
CA ASP A 154 -1.44 -7.82 27.44
C ASP A 154 -1.31 -9.34 27.63
N GLU A 155 -2.43 -10.05 27.71
CA GLU A 155 -2.48 -11.51 27.84
C GLU A 155 -2.04 -12.20 26.56
N GLU A 156 -2.57 -11.76 25.41
CA GLU A 156 -2.15 -12.22 24.09
C GLU A 156 -0.67 -11.91 23.87
N ARG A 157 -0.22 -10.70 24.26
CA ARG A 157 1.18 -10.30 24.15
C ARG A 157 2.09 -11.19 24.98
N ALA A 158 1.73 -11.44 26.24
CA ALA A 158 2.51 -12.31 27.12
C ALA A 158 2.59 -13.74 26.56
N ALA A 159 1.54 -14.22 25.90
CA ALA A 159 1.56 -15.51 25.23
C ALA A 159 2.50 -15.53 24.02
N LEU A 160 2.43 -14.51 23.16
CA LEU A 160 3.37 -14.36 22.03
C LEU A 160 4.82 -14.31 22.51
N ASP A 161 5.09 -13.62 23.62
CA ASP A 161 6.43 -13.52 24.21
C ASP A 161 6.95 -14.87 24.76
N ARG A 162 6.05 -15.80 25.10
CA ARG A 162 6.38 -17.20 25.42
C ARG A 162 6.46 -18.11 24.18
N GLY A 163 6.23 -17.58 22.98
CA GLY A 163 6.18 -18.35 21.73
C GLY A 163 4.87 -19.10 21.51
N GLU A 164 3.80 -18.77 22.23
CA GLU A 164 2.48 -19.37 22.08
C GLU A 164 1.69 -18.66 20.96
N ASN A 165 1.14 -19.40 20.00
CA ASN A 165 0.25 -18.85 18.97
C ASN A 165 -1.21 -19.01 19.40
N ILE A 166 -1.73 -18.04 20.14
CA ILE A 166 -3.14 -18.01 20.56
C ILE A 166 -4.00 -17.49 19.42
N GLY A 167 -5.09 -18.20 19.11
CA GLY A 167 -6.12 -17.71 18.17
C GLY A 167 -5.64 -17.47 16.74
N GLY A 168 -4.48 -17.99 16.34
CA GLY A 168 -3.93 -17.77 15.00
C GLY A 168 -3.37 -16.36 14.78
N ILE A 169 -3.10 -15.60 15.86
CA ILE A 169 -2.55 -14.23 15.81
C ILE A 169 -1.27 -14.16 14.97
N MET A 170 -0.47 -15.24 14.94
CA MET A 170 0.77 -15.30 14.15
C MET A 170 0.64 -16.05 12.82
N ASP A 171 -0.57 -16.43 12.40
CA ASP A 171 -0.76 -17.03 11.07
C ASP A 171 -0.25 -16.08 9.99
N PHE A 172 0.61 -16.60 9.12
CA PHE A 172 1.31 -15.84 8.08
C PHE A 172 2.04 -14.59 8.62
N GLY A 173 2.80 -14.76 9.72
CA GLY A 173 3.51 -13.65 10.38
C GLY A 173 2.58 -12.66 11.11
N GLY A 174 1.31 -13.03 11.24
CA GLY A 174 0.23 -12.25 11.82
C GLY A 174 -0.49 -11.33 10.84
N LEU A 175 -0.07 -11.31 9.57
CA LEU A 175 -0.68 -10.44 8.56
C LEU A 175 -2.10 -10.86 8.23
N ARG A 176 -2.49 -12.13 8.40
CA ARG A 176 -3.89 -12.56 8.16
C ARG A 176 -4.87 -12.18 9.27
N HIS A 177 -4.38 -11.85 10.47
CA HIS A 177 -5.22 -11.72 11.66
C HIS A 177 -4.76 -10.57 12.57
N GLY A 178 -4.25 -9.49 12.00
CA GLY A 178 -3.79 -8.35 12.77
C GLY A 178 -3.68 -7.07 11.93
N GLY A 179 -2.87 -6.13 12.41
CA GLY A 179 -2.53 -4.92 11.67
C GLY A 179 -1.94 -5.25 10.30
N HIS A 180 -2.54 -4.69 9.25
CA HIS A 180 -2.18 -5.00 7.87
C HIS A 180 -1.74 -3.78 7.05
N SER A 181 -2.26 -2.58 7.34
CA SER A 181 -1.81 -1.36 6.64
C SER A 181 -1.59 -0.19 7.59
N ALA A 182 -0.88 0.82 7.10
CA ALA A 182 -0.57 2.03 7.84
C ALA A 182 -0.48 3.22 6.89
N ASP A 183 -1.40 4.18 6.97
CA ASP A 183 -1.39 5.36 6.11
C ASP A 183 -1.56 6.65 6.92
N LEU A 184 -0.83 7.69 6.49
CA LEU A 184 -0.82 8.99 7.13
C LEU A 184 -1.95 9.86 6.60
N SER A 185 -2.57 10.65 7.48
CA SER A 185 -3.42 11.74 7.03
C SER A 185 -2.62 12.70 6.14
N PRO A 186 -3.27 13.37 5.16
CA PRO A 186 -2.57 14.30 4.26
C PRO A 186 -1.87 15.48 4.95
N ASP A 187 -2.26 15.85 6.16
CA ASP A 187 -1.57 16.85 7.00
C ASP A 187 -0.45 16.27 7.86
N GLY A 188 -0.22 14.95 7.80
CA GLY A 188 0.83 14.24 8.54
C GLY A 188 0.61 14.18 10.05
N ASN A 189 -0.59 14.48 10.54
CA ASN A 189 -0.88 14.56 11.98
C ASN A 189 -1.57 13.33 12.56
N ARG A 190 -2.03 12.40 11.71
CA ARG A 190 -2.64 11.14 12.12
C ARG A 190 -2.05 9.98 11.35
N LEU A 191 -2.00 8.84 12.02
CA LEU A 191 -1.70 7.54 11.43
C LEU A 191 -2.93 6.66 11.59
N TYR A 192 -3.41 6.08 10.49
CA TYR A 192 -4.49 5.11 10.48
C TYR A 192 -3.91 3.72 10.27
N VAL A 193 -4.31 2.78 11.11
CA VAL A 193 -3.94 1.37 10.99
C VAL A 193 -5.19 0.54 10.79
N ALA A 194 -5.27 -0.17 9.67
CA ALA A 194 -6.31 -1.15 9.42
C ALA A 194 -5.89 -2.50 10.02
N ASP A 195 -6.76 -3.08 10.83
CA ASP A 195 -6.50 -4.31 11.56
C ASP A 195 -7.59 -5.35 11.31
N ILE A 196 -7.21 -6.37 10.53
CA ILE A 196 -8.10 -7.44 10.09
C ILE A 196 -8.60 -8.24 11.29
N GLY A 197 -7.68 -8.67 12.16
CA GLY A 197 -8.01 -9.61 13.23
C GLY A 197 -8.78 -9.00 14.38
N ARG A 198 -8.62 -7.70 14.63
CA ARG A 198 -9.44 -6.96 15.60
C ARG A 198 -10.70 -6.36 14.99
N ASN A 199 -10.90 -6.55 13.69
CA ASN A 199 -12.00 -5.98 12.92
C ASN A 199 -12.20 -4.49 13.24
N ALA A 200 -11.10 -3.73 13.17
CA ALA A 200 -11.06 -2.36 13.64
C ALA A 200 -10.06 -1.49 12.87
N ILE A 201 -10.29 -0.18 12.96
CA ILE A 201 -9.36 0.85 12.51
C ILE A 201 -8.82 1.55 13.76
N TRP A 202 -7.50 1.54 13.92
CA TRP A 202 -6.82 2.29 14.96
C TRP A 202 -6.43 3.65 14.42
N THR A 203 -6.78 4.73 15.14
CA THR A 203 -6.36 6.08 14.80
C THR A 203 -5.41 6.59 15.85
N TYR A 204 -4.21 6.97 15.43
CA TYR A 204 -3.19 7.57 16.27
C TYR A 204 -3.03 9.05 15.92
N ASN A 205 -2.85 9.89 16.93
CA ASN A 205 -2.32 11.23 16.76
C ASN A 205 -0.79 11.15 16.70
N LEU A 206 -0.19 11.99 15.86
CA LEU A 206 1.25 12.16 15.80
C LEU A 206 1.64 13.39 16.59
N GLU A 207 2.58 13.22 17.53
CA GLU A 207 3.09 14.34 18.32
C GLU A 207 3.65 15.43 17.40
N ASN A 208 3.18 16.67 17.57
CA ASN A 208 3.64 17.80 16.78
C ASN A 208 4.87 18.43 17.44
N VAL A 209 6.01 17.74 17.34
CA VAL A 209 7.31 18.24 17.80
C VAL A 209 8.10 18.71 16.59
N THR A 210 8.45 20.00 16.58
CA THR A 210 9.38 20.56 15.60
C THR A 210 10.75 19.91 15.80
N ASP A 211 11.33 19.38 14.72
CA ASP A 211 12.69 18.81 14.67
C ASP A 211 12.91 17.49 15.46
N ALA A 212 11.87 16.70 15.71
CA ALA A 212 12.01 15.37 16.32
C ALA A 212 11.12 14.31 15.66
N PRO A 213 11.52 13.02 15.74
CA PRO A 213 10.68 11.90 15.29
C PRO A 213 9.31 11.93 15.99
N ARG A 214 8.24 11.91 15.19
CA ARG A 214 6.87 11.97 15.72
C ARG A 214 6.50 10.63 16.35
N ARG A 215 6.34 10.61 17.67
CA ARG A 215 5.74 9.48 18.38
C ARG A 215 4.25 9.40 18.10
N VAL A 216 3.71 8.19 18.15
CA VAL A 216 2.28 7.93 18.04
C VAL A 216 1.62 7.94 19.42
N GLN A 217 0.44 8.53 19.52
CA GLN A 217 -0.44 8.43 20.67
C GLN A 217 -1.78 7.86 20.22
N LEU A 218 -2.24 6.78 20.86
CA LEU A 218 -3.54 6.19 20.52
C LEU A 218 -4.65 7.21 20.78
N GLY A 219 -5.40 7.55 19.72
CA GLY A 219 -6.57 8.40 19.79
C GLY A 219 -7.85 7.58 19.94
N SER A 220 -8.10 6.66 19.00
CA SER A 220 -9.32 5.85 18.99
C SER A 220 -9.09 4.46 18.41
N LYS A 221 -10.00 3.55 18.74
CA LYS A 221 -10.19 2.25 18.07
C LYS A 221 -11.64 2.18 17.58
N THR A 222 -11.84 2.28 16.28
CA THR A 222 -13.17 2.19 15.67
C THR A 222 -13.42 0.78 15.18
N ILE A 223 -14.41 0.10 15.74
CA ILE A 223 -14.85 -1.22 15.26
C ILE A 223 -15.51 -1.06 13.89
N SER A 224 -15.22 -1.99 12.97
CA SER A 224 -15.83 -2.01 11.65
C SER A 224 -17.34 -2.13 11.72
N LYS A 225 -17.99 -1.76 10.60
CA LYS A 225 -19.45 -1.76 10.54
C LYS A 225 -20.03 -3.16 10.70
N ARG A 226 -19.42 -4.18 10.07
CA ARG A 226 -19.95 -5.55 10.04
C ARG A 226 -19.12 -6.47 10.93
N PRO A 227 -19.73 -7.46 11.59
CA PRO A 227 -18.99 -8.42 12.42
C PRO A 227 -17.97 -9.26 11.66
N ASN A 228 -18.23 -9.53 10.37
CA ASN A 228 -17.39 -10.31 9.47
C ASN A 228 -16.58 -9.43 8.50
N ASP A 229 -16.44 -8.13 8.77
CA ASP A 229 -15.46 -7.30 8.07
C ASP A 229 -14.03 -7.73 8.47
N GLY A 230 -13.05 -7.01 7.94
CA GLY A 230 -11.65 -7.18 8.25
C GLY A 230 -10.87 -6.06 7.60
N PRO A 231 -10.72 -4.89 8.24
CA PRO A 231 -10.02 -3.75 7.67
C PRO A 231 -8.63 -4.17 7.22
N ARG A 232 -8.41 -4.21 5.90
CA ARG A 232 -7.15 -4.63 5.32
C ARG A 232 -6.27 -3.42 5.06
N HIS A 233 -6.71 -2.57 4.13
CA HIS A 233 -6.03 -1.33 3.79
C HIS A 233 -6.91 -0.12 4.09
N VAL A 234 -6.27 0.96 4.51
CA VAL A 234 -6.88 2.25 4.77
C VAL A 234 -6.27 3.30 3.84
N TRP A 235 -7.10 4.19 3.30
CA TRP A 235 -6.65 5.26 2.41
C TRP A 235 -7.32 6.58 2.81
N PRO A 236 -6.56 7.51 3.41
CA PRO A 236 -7.07 8.84 3.74
C PRO A 236 -7.48 9.61 2.48
N CYS A 237 -8.60 10.32 2.55
CA CYS A 237 -9.14 11.07 1.43
C CYS A 237 -8.17 12.14 0.94
N GLN A 238 -7.88 12.12 -0.37
CA GLN A 238 -7.08 13.13 -1.05
C GLN A 238 -7.93 14.27 -1.64
N ALA A 239 -9.25 14.07 -1.74
CA ALA A 239 -10.20 15.02 -2.31
C ALA A 239 -10.39 16.26 -1.41
N GLY A 240 -10.38 17.46 -2.01
CA GLY A 240 -10.30 18.75 -1.33
C GLY A 240 -11.09 18.88 -0.01
N GLY A 241 -12.41 18.85 -0.06
CA GLY A 241 -13.23 19.06 1.14
C GLY A 241 -13.45 17.82 2.04
N GLY A 242 -12.95 16.66 1.61
CA GLY A 242 -12.82 15.47 2.46
C GLY A 242 -11.44 15.30 3.08
N LYS A 243 -10.46 16.09 2.64
CA LYS A 243 -9.05 15.96 3.04
C LYS A 243 -8.90 16.07 4.55
N ASN A 244 -8.14 15.15 5.15
CA ASN A 244 -7.96 15.00 6.60
C ASN A 244 -9.21 14.63 7.42
N ARG A 245 -10.40 14.55 6.80
CA ARG A 245 -11.67 14.30 7.48
C ARG A 245 -12.27 12.93 7.13
N VAL A 246 -12.15 12.52 5.89
CA VAL A 246 -12.72 11.28 5.35
C VAL A 246 -11.62 10.24 5.16
N VAL A 247 -11.95 8.99 5.45
CA VAL A 247 -11.05 7.84 5.33
C VAL A 247 -11.80 6.70 4.62
N TYR A 248 -11.17 6.09 3.62
CA TYR A 248 -11.68 4.91 2.92
C TYR A 248 -11.01 3.66 3.47
N VAL A 249 -11.79 2.62 3.72
CA VAL A 249 -11.28 1.36 4.31
C VAL A 249 -11.79 0.21 3.50
N VAL A 250 -10.89 -0.59 2.94
CA VAL A 250 -11.25 -1.82 2.24
C VAL A 250 -11.30 -2.98 3.24
N GLN A 251 -12.41 -3.72 3.19
CA GLN A 251 -12.73 -4.81 4.12
C GLN A 251 -12.43 -6.16 3.46
N GLU A 252 -11.39 -6.86 3.92
CA GLU A 252 -10.89 -8.11 3.33
C GLU A 252 -12.00 -9.13 3.12
N HIS A 253 -12.69 -9.48 4.20
CA HIS A 253 -13.61 -10.62 4.22
C HIS A 253 -14.98 -10.34 3.62
N SER A 254 -15.40 -9.08 3.57
CA SER A 254 -16.73 -8.69 3.09
C SER A 254 -16.71 -8.08 1.69
N SER A 255 -15.52 -7.71 1.17
CA SER A 255 -15.34 -7.05 -0.13
C SER A 255 -16.03 -5.70 -0.27
N TYR A 256 -16.29 -5.02 0.85
CA TYR A 256 -16.75 -3.64 0.86
C TYR A 256 -15.58 -2.66 0.91
N VAL A 257 -15.80 -1.48 0.35
CA VAL A 257 -15.10 -0.27 0.77
C VAL A 257 -16.06 0.55 1.62
N ASP A 258 -15.68 0.78 2.87
CA ASP A 258 -16.41 1.62 3.81
C ASP A 258 -15.78 3.02 3.86
N ILE A 259 -16.65 4.01 4.04
CA ILE A 259 -16.28 5.42 4.10
C ILE A 259 -16.59 5.91 5.51
N TYR A 260 -15.54 6.34 6.18
CA TYR A 260 -15.59 6.88 7.53
C TYR A 260 -15.31 8.38 7.51
N GLU A 261 -15.89 9.09 8.46
CA GLU A 261 -15.64 10.50 8.69
C GLU A 261 -15.27 10.71 10.15
N HIS A 262 -14.27 11.55 10.42
CA HIS A 262 -14.01 12.03 11.76
C HIS A 262 -15.22 12.76 12.36
N THR A 263 -15.55 12.44 13.60
CA THR A 263 -16.54 13.22 14.36
C THR A 263 -15.89 14.48 14.95
N ASN A 264 -16.73 15.37 15.48
CA ASN A 264 -16.25 16.55 16.22
C ASN A 264 -16.38 16.31 17.72
N ASN A 265 -15.39 16.78 18.47
CA ASN A 265 -15.44 16.95 19.91
C ASN A 265 -16.49 18.00 20.30
N ALA A 266 -16.83 18.05 21.59
CA ALA A 266 -17.80 19.01 22.12
C ALA A 266 -17.39 20.48 21.91
N ASP A 267 -16.09 20.77 21.79
CA ASP A 267 -15.53 22.09 21.51
C ASP A 267 -15.46 22.44 20.01
N GLY A 268 -15.94 21.54 19.14
CA GLY A 268 -15.92 21.70 17.69
C GLY A 268 -14.60 21.31 17.02
N SER A 269 -13.58 20.91 17.78
CA SER A 269 -12.35 20.35 17.20
C SER A 269 -12.59 18.94 16.63
N MET A 270 -11.79 18.53 15.66
CA MET A 270 -11.93 17.21 15.03
C MET A 270 -11.42 16.10 15.97
N SER A 271 -12.29 15.15 16.31
CA SER A 271 -11.95 13.96 17.11
C SER A 271 -11.14 12.96 16.30
N THR A 272 -10.46 12.02 16.97
CA THR A 272 -9.92 10.81 16.34
C THR A 272 -10.99 9.73 16.12
N ASP A 273 -12.20 9.88 16.66
CA ASP A 273 -13.28 8.92 16.46
C ASP A 273 -13.81 8.98 15.02
N LEU A 274 -13.99 7.80 14.43
CA LEU A 274 -14.52 7.64 13.09
C LEU A 274 -15.99 7.18 13.14
N ALA A 275 -16.85 7.89 12.41
CA ALA A 275 -18.24 7.51 12.15
C ALA A 275 -18.37 6.93 10.75
N TRP A 276 -18.98 5.76 10.63
CA TRP A 276 -19.31 5.17 9.34
C TRP A 276 -20.39 5.99 8.62
N ARG A 277 -20.20 6.25 7.31
CA ARG A 277 -21.06 7.11 6.50
C ARG A 277 -21.66 6.40 5.29
N GLN A 278 -20.81 5.72 4.54
CA GLN A 278 -21.17 5.09 3.26
C GLN A 278 -20.42 3.77 3.08
N CYS A 279 -20.89 2.97 2.13
CA CYS A 279 -20.19 1.77 1.68
C CYS A 279 -20.49 1.47 0.21
N VAL A 280 -19.68 0.61 -0.38
CA VAL A 280 -19.87 0.09 -1.74
C VAL A 280 -19.21 -1.29 -1.84
N ASN A 281 -19.88 -2.23 -2.51
CA ASN A 281 -19.33 -3.57 -2.74
C ASN A 281 -18.53 -3.64 -4.04
N ILE A 282 -17.33 -4.20 -3.95
CA ILE A 282 -16.44 -4.40 -5.09
C ILE A 282 -16.96 -5.50 -6.01
N LEU A 283 -17.54 -6.55 -5.44
CA LEU A 283 -18.00 -7.72 -6.16
C LEU A 283 -19.34 -7.48 -6.90
N PRO A 284 -19.61 -8.25 -7.98
CA PRO A 284 -20.95 -8.37 -8.55
C PRO A 284 -22.01 -8.77 -7.51
N PRO A 285 -23.29 -8.36 -7.67
CA PRO A 285 -24.35 -8.64 -6.70
C PRO A 285 -24.59 -10.14 -6.43
N ASP A 286 -24.29 -10.99 -7.42
CA ASP A 286 -24.46 -12.44 -7.39
C ASP A 286 -23.22 -13.21 -6.93
N ALA A 287 -22.11 -12.52 -6.66
CA ALA A 287 -20.87 -13.15 -6.22
C ALA A 287 -20.93 -13.56 -4.73
N ASP A 288 -20.43 -14.76 -4.43
CA ASP A 288 -20.25 -15.23 -3.07
C ASP A 288 -18.96 -14.63 -2.48
N CYS A 289 -19.11 -13.67 -1.55
CA CYS A 289 -17.96 -13.00 -0.94
C CYS A 289 -17.01 -13.94 -0.20
N SER A 290 -17.47 -15.14 0.22
CA SER A 290 -16.60 -16.13 0.88
C SER A 290 -15.53 -16.72 -0.05
N LEU A 291 -15.62 -16.46 -1.36
CA LEU A 291 -14.65 -16.87 -2.37
C LEU A 291 -13.61 -15.79 -2.69
N TYR A 292 -13.70 -14.62 -2.05
CA TYR A 292 -12.87 -13.46 -2.34
C TYR A 292 -12.28 -12.84 -1.08
N TRP A 293 -11.13 -12.21 -1.25
CA TRP A 293 -10.58 -11.29 -0.26
C TRP A 293 -10.29 -9.95 -0.93
N ALA A 294 -10.82 -8.87 -0.38
CA ALA A 294 -10.46 -7.53 -0.83
C ALA A 294 -8.97 -7.28 -0.61
N ASP A 295 -8.34 -6.47 -1.46
CA ASP A 295 -6.89 -6.28 -1.42
C ASP A 295 -6.47 -4.83 -1.21
N GLU A 296 -6.86 -3.93 -2.11
CA GLU A 296 -6.33 -2.57 -2.13
C GLU A 296 -7.41 -1.51 -2.37
N VAL A 297 -7.18 -0.30 -1.86
CA VAL A 297 -7.99 0.90 -2.11
C VAL A 297 -7.11 2.13 -2.30
N ARG A 298 -7.32 2.86 -3.40
CA ARG A 298 -6.56 4.08 -3.76
C ARG A 298 -7.45 5.08 -4.48
N THR A 299 -7.05 6.35 -4.48
CA THR A 299 -7.72 7.38 -5.29
C THR A 299 -6.92 7.76 -6.53
N SER A 300 -7.59 8.33 -7.53
CA SER A 300 -6.94 9.08 -8.61
C SER A 300 -6.03 10.20 -8.07
N PRO A 301 -5.08 10.72 -8.89
CA PRO A 301 -4.27 11.88 -8.52
C PRO A 301 -5.08 13.09 -8.04
N ALA A 302 -6.23 13.33 -8.68
CA ALA A 302 -7.13 14.42 -8.32
C ALA A 302 -8.02 14.11 -7.11
N GLY A 303 -8.00 12.87 -6.60
CA GLY A 303 -8.85 12.42 -5.50
C GLY A 303 -10.33 12.25 -5.86
N ASP A 304 -10.69 12.36 -7.14
CA ASP A 304 -12.08 12.41 -7.65
C ASP A 304 -12.61 11.04 -8.13
N VAL A 305 -11.77 10.00 -8.10
CA VAL A 305 -12.12 8.62 -8.38
C VAL A 305 -11.48 7.72 -7.32
N LEU A 306 -12.25 6.77 -6.79
CA LEU A 306 -11.81 5.73 -5.88
C LEU A 306 -11.72 4.40 -6.64
N PHE A 307 -10.59 3.73 -6.50
CA PHE A 307 -10.32 2.40 -7.05
C PHE A 307 -10.19 1.41 -5.90
N ALA A 308 -10.73 0.21 -6.09
CA ALA A 308 -10.54 -0.87 -5.13
C ALA A 308 -10.55 -2.24 -5.80
N SER A 309 -9.77 -3.18 -5.26
CA SER A 309 -9.61 -4.51 -5.82
C SER A 309 -9.95 -5.64 -4.85
N THR A 310 -10.29 -6.80 -5.40
CA THR A 310 -10.37 -8.08 -4.68
C THR A 310 -9.53 -9.13 -5.38
N ARG A 311 -9.00 -10.09 -4.63
CA ARG A 311 -8.42 -11.34 -5.11
C ARG A 311 -9.39 -12.49 -4.90
N GLY A 312 -9.37 -13.48 -5.78
CA GLY A 312 -10.05 -14.74 -5.55
C GLY A 312 -9.22 -15.69 -4.68
N LEU A 313 -9.89 -16.51 -3.87
CA LEU A 313 -9.23 -17.46 -2.97
C LEU A 313 -8.74 -18.73 -3.67
N LYS A 314 -9.10 -18.90 -4.94
CA LYS A 314 -8.72 -20.05 -5.77
C LYS A 314 -8.34 -19.55 -7.16
N PRO A 315 -7.42 -20.22 -7.87
CA PRO A 315 -7.04 -19.83 -9.24
C PRO A 315 -8.22 -19.74 -10.23
N SER A 316 -9.29 -20.50 -10.00
CA SER A 316 -10.50 -20.45 -10.84
C SER A 316 -11.40 -19.23 -10.58
N GLU A 317 -11.23 -18.55 -9.45
CA GLU A 317 -12.01 -17.37 -9.05
C GLU A 317 -11.20 -16.11 -9.38
N LYS A 318 -11.58 -15.41 -10.44
CA LYS A 318 -10.87 -14.19 -10.85
C LYS A 318 -11.26 -13.02 -9.95
N GLY A 319 -10.28 -12.22 -9.57
CA GLY A 319 -10.51 -11.00 -8.79
C GLY A 319 -11.31 -9.93 -9.54
N TYR A 320 -11.60 -8.83 -8.85
CA TYR A 320 -12.32 -7.68 -9.41
C TYR A 320 -11.58 -6.37 -9.11
N LEU A 321 -11.77 -5.38 -9.96
CA LEU A 321 -11.34 -4.00 -9.80
C LEU A 321 -12.51 -3.08 -10.13
N ILE A 322 -12.79 -2.12 -9.26
CA ILE A 322 -13.83 -1.11 -9.48
C ILE A 322 -13.25 0.30 -9.59
N ALA A 323 -14.00 1.19 -10.24
CA ALA A 323 -13.81 2.63 -10.19
C ALA A 323 -15.12 3.32 -9.80
N ILE A 324 -15.09 4.23 -8.83
CA ILE A 324 -16.25 4.96 -8.31
C ILE A 324 -15.94 6.45 -8.24
N ARG A 325 -16.92 7.31 -8.51
CA ARG A 325 -16.73 8.75 -8.38
C ARG A 325 -16.71 9.19 -6.92
N VAL A 326 -15.78 10.08 -6.60
CA VAL A 326 -15.72 10.80 -5.32
C VAL A 326 -16.14 12.25 -5.57
N ASP A 327 -16.99 12.78 -4.69
CA ASP A 327 -17.33 14.19 -4.67
C ASP A 327 -16.12 14.99 -4.13
N PRO A 328 -15.48 15.84 -4.94
CA PRO A 328 -14.28 16.57 -4.53
C PRO A 328 -14.53 17.58 -3.39
N THR A 329 -15.78 17.97 -3.17
CA THR A 329 -16.18 18.94 -2.14
C THR A 329 -16.42 18.30 -0.78
N THR A 330 -16.72 17.00 -0.72
CA THR A 330 -17.04 16.32 0.53
C THR A 330 -16.09 15.17 0.86
N GLY A 331 -15.50 14.54 -0.17
CA GLY A 331 -14.76 13.28 -0.06
C GLY A 331 -15.65 12.04 -0.04
N TYR A 332 -16.97 12.19 -0.14
CA TYR A 332 -17.90 11.07 -0.18
C TYR A 332 -18.06 10.49 -1.58
N LEU A 333 -18.61 9.29 -1.67
CA LEU A 333 -18.98 8.71 -2.95
C LEU A 333 -20.09 9.58 -3.59
N SER A 334 -19.91 9.92 -4.87
CA SER A 334 -20.92 10.68 -5.62
C SER A 334 -22.13 9.80 -5.94
N GLY A 335 -23.34 10.35 -5.88
CA GLY A 335 -24.57 9.63 -6.23
C GLY A 335 -25.20 8.87 -5.06
N THR A 336 -24.59 8.92 -3.86
CA THR A 336 -25.16 8.40 -2.62
C THR A 336 -25.41 9.52 -1.62
N PRO A 337 -26.41 9.38 -0.72
CA PRO A 337 -26.57 10.30 0.40
C PRO A 337 -25.32 10.32 1.28
N ALA A 338 -25.00 11.48 1.87
CA ALA A 338 -23.83 11.64 2.76
C ALA A 338 -23.83 10.69 3.97
N GLN A 339 -24.99 10.16 4.32
CA GLN A 339 -25.13 9.10 5.31
C GLN A 339 -26.20 8.12 4.83
N VAL A 340 -25.84 6.83 4.75
CA VAL A 340 -26.80 5.75 4.56
C VAL A 340 -27.16 5.11 5.90
N SER A 341 -28.37 4.56 6.01
CA SER A 341 -28.87 4.01 7.27
C SER A 341 -28.52 2.53 7.45
N ARG A 342 -28.47 1.80 6.33
CA ARG A 342 -28.15 0.38 6.26
C ARG A 342 -27.13 0.13 5.17
N GLU A 343 -26.42 -0.97 5.33
CA GLU A 343 -25.44 -1.45 4.36
C GLU A 343 -26.09 -1.91 3.05
N THR A 344 -27.40 -2.10 3.00
CA THR A 344 -28.14 -2.45 1.77
C THR A 344 -28.66 -1.21 1.04
N ASP A 345 -28.46 -0.02 1.60
CA ASP A 345 -28.98 1.23 1.05
C ASP A 345 -28.02 1.87 0.03
N TYR A 346 -27.00 1.14 -0.45
CA TYR A 346 -26.15 1.60 -1.56
C TYR A 346 -26.70 1.12 -2.91
N ASP A 347 -26.45 1.92 -3.94
CA ASP A 347 -26.79 1.58 -5.32
C ASP A 347 -25.76 0.56 -5.86
N GLU A 348 -26.21 -0.63 -6.28
CA GLU A 348 -25.34 -1.64 -6.86
C GLU A 348 -24.69 -1.20 -8.19
N HIS A 349 -25.26 -0.17 -8.83
CA HIS A 349 -24.75 0.50 -10.02
C HIS A 349 -23.86 1.71 -9.71
N LEU A 350 -23.49 1.92 -8.44
CA LEU A 350 -22.62 3.02 -8.02
C LEU A 350 -21.21 2.97 -8.65
N PRO A 351 -20.55 1.81 -8.81
CA PRO A 351 -19.31 1.73 -9.57
C PRO A 351 -19.53 2.15 -11.02
N LEU A 352 -18.74 3.11 -11.51
CA LEU A 352 -18.70 3.46 -12.93
C LEU A 352 -18.33 2.25 -13.77
N HIS A 353 -17.32 1.52 -13.29
CA HIS A 353 -16.76 0.37 -13.95
C HIS A 353 -16.49 -0.70 -12.89
N ARG A 354 -16.85 -1.94 -13.21
CA ARG A 354 -16.46 -3.15 -12.48
C ARG A 354 -15.83 -4.11 -13.49
N TRP A 355 -14.56 -4.40 -13.32
CA TRP A 355 -13.76 -5.20 -14.24
C TRP A 355 -13.23 -6.44 -13.55
N GLN A 356 -13.37 -7.59 -14.19
CA GLN A 356 -12.81 -8.84 -13.70
C GLN A 356 -11.34 -8.90 -14.10
N THR A 357 -10.46 -9.13 -13.13
CA THR A 357 -9.01 -9.18 -13.36
C THR A 357 -8.62 -10.45 -14.14
N PRO A 358 -7.43 -10.48 -14.78
CA PRO A 358 -7.08 -11.61 -15.65
C PRO A 358 -6.97 -12.94 -14.91
N THR A 359 -6.52 -12.90 -13.66
CA THR A 359 -6.26 -14.02 -12.75
C THR A 359 -7.01 -13.83 -11.42
N SER A 360 -6.79 -14.75 -10.46
CA SER A 360 -7.27 -14.57 -9.08
C SER A 360 -6.45 -13.52 -8.30
N GLY A 361 -5.23 -13.22 -8.75
CA GLY A 361 -4.22 -12.44 -8.01
C GLY A 361 -3.38 -13.28 -7.03
N GLY A 362 -3.89 -14.44 -6.60
CA GLY A 362 -3.25 -15.26 -5.57
C GLY A 362 -3.21 -14.53 -4.22
N TRP A 363 -2.04 -14.08 -3.80
CA TRP A 363 -1.84 -13.28 -2.59
C TRP A 363 -1.82 -11.76 -2.82
N ALA A 364 -1.80 -11.30 -4.07
CA ALA A 364 -1.81 -9.90 -4.45
C ALA A 364 -2.73 -9.67 -5.64
N ASN A 365 -3.64 -8.72 -5.52
CA ASN A 365 -4.28 -8.06 -6.64
C ASN A 365 -4.17 -6.55 -6.44
N ALA A 366 -2.97 -6.14 -6.00
CA ALA A 366 -2.72 -4.82 -5.46
C ALA A 366 -2.62 -3.82 -6.61
N ILE A 367 -3.30 -2.70 -6.45
CA ILE A 367 -3.26 -1.59 -7.39
C ILE A 367 -2.33 -0.48 -6.92
N SER A 368 -1.62 0.11 -7.87
CA SER A 368 -0.83 1.32 -7.64
C SER A 368 -1.25 2.37 -8.64
N VAL A 369 -1.81 3.49 -8.16
CA VAL A 369 -2.27 4.56 -9.04
C VAL A 369 -1.08 5.45 -9.38
N CYS A 370 -0.91 5.73 -10.67
CA CYS A 370 0.10 6.66 -11.14
C CYS A 370 -0.14 8.05 -10.54
N PRO A 371 0.86 8.72 -9.95
CA PRO A 371 0.68 9.99 -9.25
C PRO A 371 0.33 11.16 -10.18
N THR A 372 0.52 11.02 -11.49
CA THR A 372 0.12 12.00 -12.49
C THR A 372 -0.85 11.39 -13.50
N THR A 373 -1.70 12.23 -14.09
CA THR A 373 -2.60 11.83 -15.17
C THR A 373 -1.88 11.86 -16.52
N GLY A 374 -2.37 11.08 -17.48
CA GLY A 374 -1.95 11.16 -18.87
C GLY A 374 -2.34 12.47 -19.55
N PRO A 375 -1.80 12.73 -20.75
CA PRO A 375 -1.97 13.98 -21.47
C PRO A 375 -3.42 14.29 -21.87
N LYS A 376 -4.32 13.30 -21.88
CA LYS A 376 -5.75 13.50 -22.15
C LYS A 376 -6.61 13.27 -20.89
N GLY A 377 -5.98 13.25 -19.72
CA GLY A 377 -6.66 13.00 -18.44
C GLY A 377 -6.83 11.52 -18.13
N GLU A 378 -6.13 10.63 -18.82
CA GLU A 378 -6.15 9.20 -18.50
C GLU A 378 -5.55 8.94 -17.12
N ILE A 379 -6.10 7.98 -16.39
CA ILE A 379 -5.50 7.49 -15.15
C ILE A 379 -4.81 6.18 -15.48
N TYR A 380 -3.52 6.10 -15.15
CA TYR A 380 -2.76 4.87 -15.24
C TYR A 380 -2.70 4.18 -13.88
N LEU A 381 -2.85 2.87 -13.88
CA LEU A 381 -2.68 2.03 -12.70
C LEU A 381 -1.72 0.90 -13.04
N CYS A 382 -1.00 0.41 -12.05
CA CYS A 382 -0.39 -0.91 -12.11
C CYS A 382 -1.22 -1.90 -11.30
N LEU A 383 -1.35 -3.12 -11.81
CA LEU A 383 -1.96 -4.25 -11.12
C LEU A 383 -0.91 -5.34 -11.00
N THR A 384 -0.71 -5.84 -9.79
CA THR A 384 0.23 -6.93 -9.50
C THR A 384 -0.50 -8.23 -9.26
N ASP A 385 0.12 -9.33 -9.68
CA ASP A 385 -0.38 -10.68 -9.51
C ASP A 385 0.72 -11.61 -9.01
N SER A 386 0.40 -12.28 -7.91
CA SER A 386 1.31 -13.25 -7.32
C SER A 386 0.97 -14.70 -7.68
N GLU A 387 -0.16 -14.95 -8.35
CA GLU A 387 -0.53 -16.30 -8.81
C GLU A 387 0.37 -16.77 -9.96
N GLN A 388 0.63 -15.88 -10.92
CA GLN A 388 1.31 -16.17 -12.17
C GLN A 388 2.47 -15.18 -12.45
N GLY A 389 2.70 -14.22 -11.56
CA GLY A 389 3.87 -13.33 -11.59
C GLY A 389 3.72 -12.16 -12.54
N TRP A 390 2.50 -11.75 -12.89
CA TRP A 390 2.27 -10.65 -13.81
C TRP A 390 2.28 -9.29 -13.13
N VAL A 391 2.74 -8.29 -13.89
CA VAL A 391 2.48 -6.88 -13.65
C VAL A 391 1.79 -6.34 -14.88
N TRP A 392 0.61 -5.74 -14.73
CA TRP A 392 -0.11 -5.07 -15.82
C TRP A 392 -0.12 -3.57 -15.63
N ALA A 393 0.06 -2.83 -16.73
CA ALA A 393 -0.28 -1.42 -16.81
C ALA A 393 -1.70 -1.31 -17.34
N LEU A 394 -2.55 -0.66 -16.56
CA LEU A 394 -3.94 -0.38 -16.89
C LEU A 394 -4.08 1.10 -17.24
N GLN A 395 -4.84 1.40 -18.29
CA GLN A 395 -5.34 2.73 -18.59
C GLN A 395 -6.84 2.77 -18.26
N TRP A 396 -7.28 3.84 -17.62
CA TRP A 396 -8.68 4.08 -17.28
C TRP A 396 -9.11 5.51 -17.63
N THR A 397 -10.33 5.66 -18.14
CA THR A 397 -11.03 6.94 -18.22
C THR A 397 -12.46 6.79 -17.72
N ARG A 398 -13.22 7.88 -17.63
CA ARG A 398 -14.63 7.80 -17.23
C ARG A 398 -15.49 7.16 -18.32
N GLU A 399 -15.12 7.37 -19.58
CA GLU A 399 -15.85 6.89 -20.75
C GLU A 399 -15.42 5.47 -21.15
N SER A 400 -14.18 5.10 -20.85
CA SER A 400 -13.59 3.80 -21.16
C SER A 400 -13.17 3.12 -19.87
N SER A 401 -13.69 1.92 -19.63
CA SER A 401 -13.30 1.05 -18.51
C SER A 401 -11.79 0.73 -18.52
N PHE A 402 -11.36 -0.15 -17.63
CA PHE A 402 -9.97 -0.59 -17.53
C PHE A 402 -9.52 -1.31 -18.82
N ASN A 403 -8.43 -0.81 -19.41
CA ASN A 403 -7.76 -1.43 -20.55
C ASN A 403 -6.35 -1.81 -20.14
N ILE A 404 -5.96 -3.06 -20.37
CA ILE A 404 -4.55 -3.46 -20.27
C ILE A 404 -3.82 -2.87 -21.47
N ILE A 405 -2.83 -2.01 -21.20
CA ILE A 405 -2.01 -1.38 -22.24
C ILE A 405 -0.58 -1.93 -22.26
N GLY A 406 -0.18 -2.66 -21.22
CA GLY A 406 1.11 -3.34 -21.15
C GLY A 406 1.10 -4.40 -20.07
N SER A 407 2.00 -5.38 -20.21
CA SER A 407 2.16 -6.46 -19.24
C SER A 407 3.58 -6.98 -19.26
N VAL A 408 4.09 -7.39 -18.09
CA VAL A 408 5.34 -8.14 -17.98
C VAL A 408 5.18 -9.29 -17.00
N ASN A 409 5.71 -10.46 -17.34
CA ASN A 409 5.73 -11.61 -16.45
C ASN A 409 7.11 -11.75 -15.81
N LEU A 410 7.19 -11.58 -14.49
CA LEU A 410 8.45 -11.66 -13.76
C LEU A 410 9.08 -13.06 -13.83
N ASN A 411 8.27 -14.12 -13.97
CA ASN A 411 8.75 -15.50 -14.12
C ASN A 411 9.46 -15.72 -15.47
N GLU A 412 9.11 -14.96 -16.51
CA GLU A 412 9.68 -15.12 -17.86
C GLU A 412 10.98 -14.33 -18.04
N VAL A 413 11.10 -13.18 -17.36
CA VAL A 413 12.25 -12.26 -17.51
C VAL A 413 13.55 -12.83 -16.89
N THR A 414 13.45 -13.82 -16.00
CA THR A 414 14.62 -14.37 -15.30
C THR A 414 15.53 -15.26 -16.15
N ASN A 415 15.13 -15.68 -17.35
CA ASN A 415 15.76 -16.84 -18.01
C ASN A 415 16.82 -16.57 -19.09
N GLU A 416 16.85 -15.43 -19.80
CA GLU A 416 17.73 -15.36 -21.01
C GLU A 416 18.64 -14.12 -21.15
N SER A 417 18.31 -12.97 -20.55
CA SER A 417 18.98 -11.69 -20.87
C SER A 417 20.15 -11.26 -19.96
N TYR A 418 20.38 -11.96 -18.85
CA TYR A 418 21.31 -11.52 -17.79
C TYR A 418 22.47 -12.50 -17.54
N PRO A 419 23.61 -12.08 -16.94
CA PRO A 419 24.79 -12.92 -16.71
C PRO A 419 24.46 -14.26 -16.04
N LEU A 420 25.16 -15.34 -16.41
CA LEU A 420 24.94 -16.72 -15.93
C LEU A 420 24.86 -16.87 -14.39
N GLU A 421 25.45 -15.95 -13.64
CA GLU A 421 25.42 -15.91 -12.18
C GLU A 421 24.09 -15.36 -11.60
N GLN A 422 23.35 -14.58 -12.40
CA GLN A 422 22.00 -14.07 -12.11
C GLN A 422 20.89 -14.97 -12.66
N ARG A 423 21.22 -15.93 -13.55
CA ARG A 423 20.31 -16.97 -14.09
C ARG A 423 19.97 -18.09 -13.10
N LYS A 424 20.25 -17.90 -11.82
CA LYS A 424 19.94 -18.85 -10.74
C LYS A 424 18.85 -18.29 -9.83
N GLY A 425 17.73 -17.87 -10.43
CA GLY A 425 16.45 -17.88 -9.72
C GLY A 425 15.91 -19.33 -9.75
N PRO A 426 15.36 -19.87 -8.66
CA PRO A 426 14.61 -21.12 -8.73
C PRO A 426 13.45 -20.97 -9.75
N LYS A 427 12.97 -22.08 -10.34
CA LYS A 427 11.66 -22.14 -11.01
C LYS A 427 10.51 -22.06 -9.98
N GLU A 428 10.62 -21.17 -9.01
CA GLU A 428 9.63 -20.94 -7.97
C GLU A 428 8.75 -19.76 -8.41
N ASP A 429 7.46 -19.82 -8.09
CA ASP A 429 6.49 -18.76 -8.39
C ASP A 429 6.95 -17.45 -7.73
N ILE A 430 7.56 -16.55 -8.52
CA ILE A 430 8.17 -15.31 -8.02
C ILE A 430 7.10 -14.42 -7.39
N GLY A 431 5.94 -14.36 -8.04
CA GLY A 431 4.73 -13.66 -7.62
C GLY A 431 4.93 -12.17 -7.34
N ALA A 432 4.43 -11.29 -8.22
CA ALA A 432 4.49 -9.85 -7.98
C ALA A 432 3.58 -9.48 -6.78
N SER A 433 4.12 -8.82 -5.77
CA SER A 433 3.39 -8.50 -4.52
C SER A 433 2.81 -7.08 -4.52
N VAL A 434 3.61 -6.11 -4.97
CA VAL A 434 3.31 -4.68 -4.92
C VAL A 434 4.11 -3.96 -6.00
N ALA A 435 3.57 -2.85 -6.50
CA ALA A 435 4.30 -1.93 -7.36
C ALA A 435 4.14 -0.50 -6.85
N VAL A 436 5.19 0.32 -6.95
CA VAL A 436 5.13 1.76 -6.65
C VAL A 436 5.68 2.56 -7.81
N TRP A 437 4.95 3.60 -8.20
CA TRP A 437 5.37 4.51 -9.27
C TRP A 437 6.49 5.42 -8.80
N TYR A 438 7.57 5.48 -9.58
CA TYR A 438 8.69 6.39 -9.37
C TYR A 438 8.93 7.21 -10.63
N ASN A 439 9.11 8.52 -10.44
CA ASN A 439 9.36 9.54 -11.45
C ASN A 439 8.47 9.38 -12.70
N THR A 440 7.38 10.12 -12.78
CA THR A 440 6.49 10.13 -13.95
C THR A 440 6.63 11.46 -14.67
N TRP A 441 6.81 11.43 -15.98
CA TRP A 441 7.02 12.64 -16.77
C TRP A 441 6.32 12.57 -18.13
N ASP A 442 5.98 13.75 -18.62
CA ASP A 442 5.56 13.99 -20.00
C ASP A 442 6.75 14.56 -20.77
N HIS A 443 6.84 14.24 -22.06
CA HIS A 443 7.84 14.83 -22.97
C HIS A 443 7.50 16.28 -23.30
#